data_AF-A0A1V8TWK6-F1
#
_entry.id   AF-A0A1V8TWK6-F1
#
_cell.length_a   1.000
_cell.length_b   1.000
_cell.length_c   1.000
_cell.angle_alpha   90.00
_cell.angle_beta   90.00
_cell.angle_gamma   90.00
#
_symmetry.space_group_name_H-M   'P 1'
#
loop_
_entity.id
_entity.type
_entity.pdbx_description
1 polymer ?
#
loop_
_entity_poly.entity_id
_entity_poly.type
_entity_poly.pdbx_seq_one_letter_code
_entity_poly.pdbx_strand_id
1 'polypeptide(L)'
;MTTNRLQPGAHTFVCNALGYNFKSTALLTEALDASGNFATPSGETNQRLALVGDSAAALAQSLRWYPTDEPKVIGHNAIAGLTNAKLARIAGDIGLITVLTIERGMRLAVAARSGKMMATALEALLGAIYLDSGNDIAPIQDILERLGL
;
A
#
# COMPACT_ATOMS: atom_id res chain seq x y z
N MET A 1 -24.27 2.06 11.08
CA MET A 1 -22.83 2.35 10.88
C MET A 1 -22.08 1.03 11.04
N THR A 2 -21.72 0.40 9.93
CA THR A 2 -20.87 -0.81 9.94
C THR A 2 -19.48 -0.37 10.37
N THR A 3 -19.10 -0.64 11.62
CA THR A 3 -17.73 -0.43 12.08
C THR A 3 -16.82 -1.30 11.24
N ASN A 4 -15.94 -0.65 10.47
CA ASN A 4 -14.98 -1.36 9.64
C ASN A 4 -13.98 -2.06 10.55
N ARG A 5 -14.14 -3.38 10.70
CA ARG A 5 -13.40 -4.15 11.70
C ARG A 5 -12.18 -4.75 11.00
N LEU A 6 -11.00 -4.45 11.50
CA LEU A 6 -9.73 -5.01 11.03
C LEU A 6 -9.81 -6.54 10.97
N GLN A 7 -9.36 -7.12 9.84
CA GLN A 7 -9.34 -8.57 9.69
C GLN A 7 -8.36 -9.21 10.69
N PRO A 8 -8.70 -10.37 11.27
CA PRO A 8 -7.77 -11.12 12.12
C PRO A 8 -6.45 -11.39 11.39
N GLY A 9 -5.33 -11.20 12.08
CA GLY A 9 -4.00 -11.44 11.53
C GLY A 9 -3.41 -10.31 10.69
N ALA A 10 -4.10 -9.17 10.50
CA ALA A 10 -3.58 -8.04 9.74
C ALA A 10 -2.22 -7.52 10.24
N HIS A 11 -2.05 -7.39 11.56
CA HIS A 11 -0.75 -6.99 12.14
C HIS A 11 0.34 -8.02 11.83
N THR A 12 0.06 -9.30 12.02
CA THR A 12 1.00 -10.40 11.72
C THR A 12 1.36 -10.44 10.24
N PHE A 13 0.37 -10.23 9.36
CA PHE A 13 0.56 -10.15 7.92
C PHE A 13 1.53 -9.03 7.56
N VAL A 14 1.29 -7.79 8.00
CA VAL A 14 2.19 -6.66 7.66
C VAL A 14 3.58 -6.89 8.23
N CYS A 15 3.69 -7.33 9.48
CA CYS A 15 4.98 -7.63 10.09
C CYS A 15 5.76 -8.66 9.26
N ASN A 16 5.11 -9.74 8.82
CA ASN A 16 5.77 -10.79 8.05
C ASN A 16 6.00 -10.43 6.58
N ALA A 17 5.07 -9.75 5.92
CA ALA A 17 5.09 -9.46 4.48
C ALA A 17 5.82 -8.15 4.16
N LEU A 18 5.77 -7.16 5.04
CA LEU A 18 6.40 -5.85 4.86
C LEU A 18 7.49 -5.53 5.90
N GLY A 19 7.64 -6.31 6.98
CA GLY A 19 8.68 -6.06 7.98
C GLY A 19 8.38 -4.89 8.91
N TYR A 20 7.14 -4.39 8.92
CA TYR A 20 6.73 -3.23 9.69
C TYR A 20 5.75 -3.58 10.81
N ASN A 21 5.99 -3.06 12.02
CA ASN A 21 5.10 -3.22 13.16
C ASN A 21 4.35 -1.90 13.43
N PHE A 22 3.06 -1.87 13.07
CA PHE A 22 2.20 -0.70 13.25
C PHE A 22 2.02 -0.32 14.72
N LYS A 23 2.18 0.98 15.00
CA LYS A 23 1.82 1.60 16.28
C LYS A 23 0.33 1.98 16.30
N SER A 24 -0.17 2.49 15.18
CA SER A 24 -1.56 2.90 14.99
C SER A 24 -2.39 1.83 14.27
N THR A 25 -3.21 1.12 15.03
CA THR A 25 -4.21 0.20 14.46
C THR A 25 -5.23 0.95 13.58
N ALA A 26 -5.48 2.24 13.83
CA ALA A 26 -6.39 3.05 13.02
C ALA A 26 -5.87 3.25 11.59
N LEU A 27 -4.58 3.60 11.44
CA LEU A 27 -3.94 3.74 10.12
C LEU A 27 -3.92 2.41 9.36
N LEU A 28 -3.61 1.31 10.04
CA LEU A 28 -3.67 -0.02 9.43
C LEU A 28 -5.09 -0.40 8.99
N THR A 29 -6.10 -0.06 9.80
CA THR A 29 -7.51 -0.31 9.47
C THR A 29 -7.95 0.47 8.24
N GLU A 30 -7.58 1.76 8.14
CA GLU A 30 -7.87 2.59 6.98
C GLU A 30 -7.15 2.07 5.73
N ALA A 31 -5.86 1.69 5.83
CA ALA A 31 -5.10 1.19 4.69
C ALA A 31 -5.70 -0.09 4.07
N LEU A 32 -6.19 -0.99 4.92
CA LEU A 32 -6.79 -2.27 4.52
C LEU A 32 -8.27 -2.16 4.14
N ASP A 33 -8.88 -0.98 4.25
CA ASP A 33 -10.25 -0.74 3.85
C ASP A 33 -10.35 -0.48 2.35
N ALA A 34 -10.58 -1.55 1.59
CA ALA A 34 -10.81 -1.51 0.14
C ALA A 34 -12.32 -1.53 -0.21
N SER A 35 -13.20 -1.23 0.74
CA SER A 35 -14.66 -1.34 0.55
C SER A 35 -15.26 -0.23 -0.31
N GLY A 36 -14.57 0.91 -0.49
CA GLY A 36 -15.10 2.05 -1.24
C GLY A 36 -16.33 2.68 -0.56
N ASN A 37 -16.35 2.67 0.77
CA ASN A 37 -17.46 3.11 1.60
C ASN A 37 -18.00 4.51 1.23
N PHE A 38 -19.16 4.53 0.57
CA PHE A 38 -19.91 5.73 0.21
C PHE A 38 -20.43 6.54 1.42
N ALA A 39 -20.24 6.06 2.66
CA ALA A 39 -20.59 6.80 3.86
C ALA A 39 -19.54 7.85 4.27
N THR A 40 -18.34 7.85 3.67
CA THR A 40 -17.40 8.97 3.83
C THR A 40 -17.83 10.11 2.90
N PRO A 41 -17.67 11.39 3.28
CA PRO A 41 -18.04 12.52 2.41
C PRO A 41 -17.32 12.51 1.06
N SER A 42 -16.14 11.90 0.97
CA SER A 42 -15.38 11.71 -0.28
C SER A 42 -15.78 10.45 -1.06
N GLY A 43 -16.47 9.49 -0.44
CA GLY A 43 -16.67 8.15 -0.99
C GLY A 43 -15.36 7.34 -1.11
N GLU A 44 -14.28 7.84 -0.51
CA GLU A 44 -12.96 7.22 -0.49
C GLU A 44 -12.73 6.56 0.87
N THR A 45 -12.12 5.39 0.82
CA THR A 45 -11.59 4.66 1.98
C THR A 45 -10.07 4.78 1.97
N ASN A 46 -9.33 3.77 1.50
CA ASN A 46 -7.88 3.75 1.53
C ASN A 46 -7.21 4.63 0.45
N GLN A 47 -7.97 5.22 -0.48
CA GLN A 47 -7.42 6.00 -1.59
C GLN A 47 -6.65 7.24 -1.14
N ARG A 48 -7.06 7.87 -0.02
CA ARG A 48 -6.35 9.03 0.53
C ARG A 48 -4.95 8.64 1.03
N LEU A 49 -4.83 7.48 1.67
CA LEU A 49 -3.53 6.91 2.05
C LEU A 49 -2.75 6.44 0.84
N ALA A 50 -3.40 5.90 -0.19
CA ALA A 50 -2.73 5.47 -1.41
C ALA A 50 -2.01 6.63 -2.10
N LEU A 51 -2.63 7.81 -2.16
CA LEU A 51 -1.99 9.02 -2.69
C LEU A 51 -0.69 9.39 -1.93
N VAL A 52 -0.73 9.29 -0.59
CA VAL A 52 0.46 9.51 0.25
C VAL A 52 1.53 8.45 -0.05
N GLY A 53 1.12 7.18 -0.16
CA GLY A 53 2.01 6.07 -0.40
C GLY A 53 2.68 6.09 -1.77
N ASP A 54 1.96 6.46 -2.83
CA ASP A 54 2.52 6.64 -4.17
C ASP A 54 3.61 7.73 -4.17
N SER A 55 3.34 8.86 -3.53
CA SER A 55 4.31 9.95 -3.37
C SER A 55 5.54 9.52 -2.56
N ALA A 56 5.33 8.79 -1.47
CA ALA A 56 6.41 8.28 -0.63
C ALA A 56 7.26 7.22 -1.36
N ALA A 57 6.64 6.32 -2.12
CA ALA A 57 7.36 5.31 -2.91
C ALA A 57 8.22 5.95 -4.02
N ALA A 58 7.68 6.95 -4.72
CA ALA A 58 8.43 7.72 -5.71
C ALA A 58 9.63 8.46 -5.08
N LEU A 59 9.44 9.09 -3.92
CA LEU A 59 10.52 9.73 -3.18
C LEU A 59 11.58 8.72 -2.73
N ALA A 60 11.17 7.57 -2.20
CA ALA A 60 12.07 6.50 -1.78
C ALA A 60 12.94 6.00 -2.93
N GLN A 61 12.37 5.76 -4.12
CA GLN A 61 13.15 5.41 -5.33
C GLN A 61 14.11 6.53 -5.73
N SER A 62 13.67 7.78 -5.70
CA SER A 62 14.52 8.95 -6.00
C SER A 62 15.73 9.03 -5.04
N LEU A 63 15.51 8.84 -3.75
CA LEU A 63 16.54 8.87 -2.72
C LEU A 63 17.50 7.67 -2.79
N ARG A 64 17.01 6.49 -3.20
CA ARG A 64 17.88 5.31 -3.46
C ARG A 64 18.75 5.51 -4.70
N TRP A 65 18.22 6.15 -5.73
CA TRP A 65 18.94 6.45 -6.97
C TRP A 65 19.99 7.56 -6.79
N TYR A 66 19.67 8.62 -6.02
CA TYR A 66 20.55 9.79 -5.87
C TYR A 66 22.04 9.50 -5.57
N PRO A 67 22.41 8.59 -4.65
CA PRO A 67 23.82 8.31 -4.34
C PRO A 67 24.55 7.45 -5.40
N THR A 68 23.87 7.02 -6.48
CA THR A 68 24.47 6.12 -7.48
C THR A 68 25.30 6.83 -8.56
N ASP A 69 25.21 8.16 -8.64
CA ASP A 69 25.78 8.98 -9.73
C ASP A 69 25.31 8.60 -11.15
N GLU A 70 24.30 7.73 -11.27
CA GLU A 70 23.72 7.32 -12.55
C GLU A 70 22.96 8.47 -13.23
N PRO A 71 22.80 8.47 -14.57
CA PRO A 71 22.02 9.50 -15.26
C PRO A 71 20.57 9.58 -14.78
N LYS A 72 20.01 10.80 -14.78
CA LYS A 72 18.62 11.10 -14.35
C LYS A 72 17.55 10.17 -14.94
N VAL A 73 17.75 9.68 -16.15
CA VAL A 73 16.80 8.75 -16.81
C VAL A 73 16.66 7.43 -16.04
N ILE A 74 17.71 6.96 -15.35
CA ILE A 74 17.65 5.74 -14.54
C ILE A 74 16.73 5.93 -13.34
N GLY A 75 16.85 7.06 -12.62
CA GLY A 75 15.95 7.41 -11.52
C GLY A 75 14.50 7.56 -11.97
N HIS A 76 14.26 8.25 -13.09
CA HIS A 76 12.92 8.36 -13.69
C HIS A 76 12.33 7.00 -14.06
N ASN A 77 13.12 6.10 -14.65
CA ASN A 77 12.66 4.76 -15.01
C ASN A 77 12.32 3.92 -13.77
N ALA A 78 13.08 4.05 -12.68
CA ALA A 78 12.80 3.38 -11.42
C ALA A 78 11.45 3.81 -10.81
N ILE A 79 11.15 5.12 -10.84
CA ILE A 79 9.86 5.68 -10.40
C ILE A 79 8.74 5.23 -11.34
N ALA A 80 8.93 5.37 -12.66
CA ALA A 80 7.94 4.95 -13.66
C ALA A 80 7.67 3.43 -13.63
N GLY A 81 8.61 2.65 -13.09
CA GLY A 81 8.46 1.21 -12.86
C GLY A 81 7.45 0.83 -11.78
N LEU A 82 7.04 1.77 -10.91
CA LEU A 82 6.00 1.59 -9.89
C LEU A 82 4.59 1.57 -10.51
N THR A 83 4.39 0.77 -11.56
CA THR A 83 3.11 0.70 -12.26
C THR A 83 2.05 -0.03 -11.43
N ASN A 84 0.78 0.37 -11.59
CA ASN A 84 -0.35 -0.36 -11.03
C ASN A 84 -0.30 -1.87 -11.32
N ALA A 85 0.13 -2.28 -12.51
CA ALA A 85 0.25 -3.69 -12.85
C ALA A 85 1.31 -4.42 -12.00
N LYS A 86 2.49 -3.79 -11.79
CA LYS A 86 3.57 -4.34 -10.97
C LYS A 86 3.14 -4.41 -9.50
N LEU A 87 2.57 -3.33 -8.97
CA LEU A 87 2.09 -3.27 -7.59
C LEU A 87 0.96 -4.26 -7.32
N ALA A 88 0.01 -4.41 -8.25
CA ALA A 88 -1.05 -5.40 -8.17
C ALA A 88 -0.52 -6.83 -8.10
N ARG A 89 0.47 -7.15 -8.95
CA ARG A 89 1.11 -8.47 -8.96
C ARG A 89 1.78 -8.75 -7.61
N ILE A 90 2.60 -7.82 -7.13
CA ILE A 90 3.30 -7.95 -5.84
C ILE A 90 2.29 -8.12 -4.69
N ALA A 91 1.23 -7.31 -4.67
CA ALA A 91 0.18 -7.42 -3.67
C ALA A 91 -0.53 -8.80 -3.71
N GLY A 92 -0.69 -9.38 -4.90
CA GLY A 92 -1.17 -10.75 -5.09
C GLY A 92 -0.18 -11.79 -4.56
N ASP A 93 1.10 -11.66 -4.91
CA ASP A 93 2.18 -12.58 -4.54
C ASP A 93 2.36 -12.66 -3.01
N ILE A 94 2.23 -11.53 -2.30
CA ILE A 94 2.30 -11.50 -0.83
C ILE A 94 0.98 -11.91 -0.15
N GLY A 95 -0.08 -12.18 -0.90
CA GLY A 95 -1.38 -12.62 -0.36
C GLY A 95 -2.20 -11.50 0.31
N LEU A 96 -2.02 -10.24 -0.07
CA LEU A 96 -2.66 -9.07 0.56
C LEU A 96 -4.19 -9.19 0.64
N ILE A 97 -4.81 -9.82 -0.36
CA ILE A 97 -6.26 -10.03 -0.44
C ILE A 97 -6.87 -10.70 0.82
N THR A 98 -6.07 -11.48 1.55
CA THR A 98 -6.51 -12.24 2.73
C THR A 98 -6.81 -11.36 3.94
N VAL A 99 -6.24 -10.14 3.98
CA VAL A 99 -6.39 -9.20 5.10
C VAL A 99 -7.13 -7.92 4.72
N LEU A 100 -7.53 -7.77 3.45
CA LEU A 100 -8.34 -6.63 3.01
C LEU A 100 -9.78 -6.73 3.50
N THR A 101 -10.34 -5.60 3.88
CA THR A 101 -11.77 -5.46 4.06
C THR A 101 -12.42 -5.04 2.74
N ILE A 102 -13.30 -5.91 2.25
CA ILE A 102 -14.01 -5.76 0.97
C ILE A 102 -15.52 -5.88 1.26
N GLU A 103 -16.35 -5.17 0.51
CA GLU A 103 -17.80 -5.24 0.66
C GLU A 103 -18.34 -6.66 0.38
N ARG A 104 -19.26 -7.13 1.23
CA ARG A 104 -19.71 -8.54 1.28
C ARG A 104 -20.27 -9.07 -0.05
N GLY A 105 -20.89 -8.23 -0.87
CA GLY A 105 -21.46 -8.61 -2.17
C GLY A 105 -20.44 -8.68 -3.31
N MET A 106 -19.23 -8.14 -3.11
CA MET A 106 -18.26 -7.93 -4.19
C MET A 106 -17.14 -8.97 -4.20
N ARG A 107 -17.04 -9.85 -3.20
CA ARG A 107 -15.88 -10.72 -2.98
C ARG A 107 -15.53 -11.63 -4.18
N LEU A 108 -16.54 -12.19 -4.87
CA LEU A 108 -16.34 -13.02 -6.09
C LEU A 108 -15.98 -12.18 -7.33
N ALA A 109 -16.57 -10.99 -7.47
CA ALA A 109 -16.28 -10.07 -8.58
C ALA A 109 -14.91 -9.37 -8.42
N VAL A 110 -14.49 -9.12 -7.18
CA VAL A 110 -13.23 -8.50 -6.79
C VAL A 110 -12.07 -9.48 -6.92
N ALA A 111 -12.27 -10.74 -6.50
CA ALA A 111 -11.28 -11.82 -6.70
C ALA A 111 -10.94 -12.06 -8.19
N ALA A 112 -11.90 -11.81 -9.08
CA ALA A 112 -11.72 -11.97 -10.52
C ALA A 112 -11.15 -10.73 -11.24
N ARG A 113 -11.08 -9.54 -10.60
CA ARG A 113 -11.01 -8.30 -11.40
C ARG A 113 -10.34 -7.03 -10.87
N SER A 114 -9.62 -6.98 -9.75
CA SER A 114 -9.22 -5.66 -9.24
C SER A 114 -7.72 -5.45 -9.04
N GLY A 115 -6.92 -5.62 -10.11
CA GLY A 115 -5.51 -5.19 -10.10
C GLY A 115 -5.34 -3.75 -9.57
N LYS A 116 -6.23 -2.83 -9.94
CA LYS A 116 -6.26 -1.46 -9.39
C LYS A 116 -6.44 -1.44 -7.86
N MET A 117 -7.40 -2.19 -7.32
CA MET A 117 -7.64 -2.24 -5.87
C MET A 117 -6.44 -2.83 -5.12
N MET A 118 -5.82 -3.88 -5.66
CA MET A 118 -4.64 -4.51 -5.06
C MET A 118 -3.45 -3.55 -5.05
N ALA A 119 -3.22 -2.82 -6.16
CA ALA A 119 -2.21 -1.76 -6.24
C ALA A 119 -2.50 -0.65 -5.22
N THR A 120 -3.72 -0.09 -5.24
CA THR A 120 -4.15 0.96 -4.32
C THR A 120 -4.05 0.55 -2.85
N ALA A 121 -4.35 -0.71 -2.51
CA ALA A 121 -4.21 -1.19 -1.15
C ALA A 121 -2.74 -1.32 -0.71
N LEU A 122 -1.84 -1.73 -1.62
CA LEU A 122 -0.41 -1.75 -1.34
C LEU A 122 0.14 -0.33 -1.17
N GLU A 123 -0.24 0.60 -2.05
CA GLU A 123 0.08 2.03 -1.91
C GLU A 123 -0.46 2.58 -0.58
N ALA A 124 -1.69 2.25 -0.20
CA ALA A 124 -2.27 2.70 1.06
C ALA A 124 -1.52 2.17 2.29
N LEU A 125 -1.01 0.93 2.24
CA LEU A 125 -0.12 0.41 3.29
C LEU A 125 1.19 1.20 3.35
N LEU A 126 1.82 1.50 2.22
CA LEU A 126 3.02 2.35 2.19
C LEU A 126 2.73 3.74 2.79
N GLY A 127 1.60 4.36 2.43
CA GLY A 127 1.18 5.65 2.97
C GLY A 127 0.93 5.60 4.48
N ALA A 128 0.26 4.55 4.97
CA ALA A 128 0.02 4.35 6.39
C ALA A 128 1.32 4.12 7.17
N ILE A 129 2.27 3.37 6.63
CA ILE A 129 3.59 3.12 7.24
C ILE A 129 4.40 4.42 7.30
N TYR A 130 4.38 5.22 6.23
CA TYR A 130 5.01 6.53 6.20
C TYR A 130 4.46 7.44 7.32
N LEU A 131 3.13 7.50 7.50
CA LEU A 131 2.53 8.30 8.57
C LEU A 131 2.80 7.72 9.97
N ASP A 132 2.70 6.41 10.15
CA ASP A 132 2.89 5.72 11.44
C ASP A 132 4.35 5.77 11.95
N SER A 133 5.30 5.87 11.02
CA SER A 133 6.71 6.06 11.32
C SER A 133 7.06 7.51 11.69
N GLY A 134 6.11 8.45 11.58
CA GLY A 134 6.34 9.86 11.83
C GLY A 134 6.87 10.61 10.60
N ASN A 135 6.42 10.22 9.41
CA ASN A 135 6.87 10.71 8.11
C ASN A 135 8.34 10.34 7.79
N ASP A 136 8.78 9.18 8.28
CA ASP A 136 10.10 8.64 7.96
C ASP A 136 10.06 7.85 6.65
N ILE A 137 11.01 8.12 5.76
CA ILE A 137 11.12 7.46 4.46
C ILE A 137 11.88 6.14 4.53
N ALA A 138 12.70 5.92 5.57
CA ALA A 138 13.56 4.74 5.68
C ALA A 138 12.76 3.42 5.63
N PRO A 139 11.63 3.25 6.35
CA PRO A 139 10.82 2.03 6.24
C PRO A 139 10.29 1.78 4.82
N ILE A 140 10.02 2.84 4.06
CA ILE A 140 9.52 2.70 2.67
C ILE A 140 10.64 2.17 1.77
N GLN A 141 11.87 2.65 1.93
CA GLN A 141 13.02 2.15 1.18
C GLN A 141 13.25 0.65 1.44
N ASP A 142 13.25 0.25 2.72
CA ASP A 142 13.40 -1.15 3.13
C ASP A 142 12.31 -2.05 2.55
N ILE A 143 11.05 -1.57 2.55
CA ILE A 143 9.91 -2.30 1.99
C ILE A 143 10.04 -2.44 0.48
N LEU A 144 10.39 -1.37 -0.24
CA LEU A 144 10.56 -1.45 -1.69
C LEU A 144 11.63 -2.47 -2.06
N GLU A 145 12.79 -2.44 -1.38
CA GLU A 145 13.84 -3.44 -1.57
C GLU A 145 13.34 -4.86 -1.28
N ARG A 146 12.65 -5.05 -0.16
CA ARG A 146 12.08 -6.35 0.24
C ARG A 146 11.08 -6.90 -0.76
N LEU A 147 10.34 -6.03 -1.44
CA LEU A 147 9.37 -6.39 -2.48
C LEU A 147 9.97 -6.50 -3.89
N GLY A 148 11.28 -6.28 -4.03
CA GLY A 148 11.96 -6.30 -5.34
C GLY A 148 11.57 -5.13 -6.24
N LEU A 149 11.32 -3.97 -5.64
CA LEU A 149 10.98 -2.70 -6.31
C LEU A 149 12.19 -1.76 -6.39
#